data_AF-A0A383B6H6-F1
#
_entry.id   AF-A0A383B6H6-F1
#
_cell.length_a   1.000
_cell.length_b   1.000
_cell.length_c   1.000
_cell.angle_alpha   90.00
_cell.angle_beta   90.00
_cell.angle_gamma   90.00
#
_symmetry.space_group_name_H-M   'P 1'
#
loop_
_entity.id
_entity.type
_entity.pdbx_description
1 polymer ?
#
loop_
_entity_poly.entity_id
_entity_poly.type
_entity_poly.pdbx_seq_one_letter_code
_entity_poly.pdbx_strand_id
1 'polypeptide(L)' 'MILSDSAILEAIEKGDIVVDPFDRSCLGTNSYDVHLGKHLACYL' A
#
# COMPACT_ATOMS: atom_id res chain seq x y z
N MET A 1 5.83 14.33 6.24
CA MET A 1 5.63 14.55 4.79
C MET A 1 4.83 13.36 4.28
N ILE A 2 3.76 13.58 3.51
CA ILE A 2 2.98 12.49 2.90
C ILE A 2 3.57 12.24 1.52
N LEU A 3 3.77 10.97 1.15
CA LEU A 3 4.29 10.58 -0.17
C LEU A 3 3.22 10.79 -1.23
N SER A 4 3.58 11.33 -2.39
CA SER A 4 2.74 11.29 -3.59
C SER A 4 2.71 9.88 -4.18
N ASP A 5 1.77 9.63 -5.08
CA ASP A 5 1.70 8.41 -5.88
C ASP A 5 3.03 8.06 -6.58
N SER A 6 3.72 9.06 -7.14
CA SER A 6 5.03 8.89 -7.77
C SER A 6 6.13 8.51 -6.79
N ALA A 7 6.14 9.12 -5.59
CA ALA A 7 7.11 8.79 -4.56
C ALA A 7 6.85 7.40 -3.96
N ILE A 8 5.59 6.97 -3.86
CA ILE A 8 5.22 5.60 -3.48
C ILE A 8 5.77 4.61 -4.51
N LEU A 9 5.58 4.87 -5.80
CA LEU A 9 6.14 4.01 -6.86
C LEU A 9 7.66 3.90 -6.81
N GLU A 10 8.36 5.03 -6.66
CA GLU A 10 9.83 5.05 -6.60
C GLU A 10 10.35 4.26 -5.39
N ALA A 11 9.67 4.35 -4.25
CA ALA A 11 10.00 3.58 -3.06
C ALA A 11 9.73 2.08 -3.24
N ILE A 12 8.69 1.71 -4.00
CA ILE A 12 8.43 0.31 -4.38
C ILE A 12 9.53 -0.21 -5.32
N GLU A 13 9.94 0.59 -6.32
CA GLU A 13 11.00 0.22 -7.26
C GLU A 13 12.35 0.03 -6.57
N LYS A 14 12.69 0.90 -5.59
CA LYS A 14 13.90 0.78 -4.77
C LYS A 14 13.85 -0.39 -3.78
N GLY A 15 12.67 -0.94 -3.50
CA GLY A 15 12.46 -1.96 -2.48
C GLY A 15 12.40 -1.43 -1.04
N ASP A 16 12.33 -0.11 -0.87
CA ASP A 16 12.14 0.53 0.45
C ASP A 16 10.71 0.29 0.97
N ILE A 17 9.74 0.13 0.07
CA ILE A 17 8.36 -0.27 0.36
C ILE A 17 8.07 -1.56 -0.41
N VAL A 18 7.51 -2.57 0.26
CA VAL A 18 7.06 -3.80 -0.39
C VAL A 18 5.56 -3.93 -0.22
N VAL A 19 4.85 -4.02 -1.34
CA VAL A 19 3.42 -4.35 -1.39
C VAL A 19 3.26 -5.54 -2.33
N ASP A 20 2.80 -6.66 -1.81
CA ASP A 20 2.59 -7.89 -2.57
C ASP A 20 1.29 -8.57 -2.12
N PRO A 21 0.26 -8.69 -2.99
CA PRO A 21 0.22 -8.22 -4.38
C PRO A 21 0.07 -6.69 -4.50
N PHE A 22 0.79 -6.08 -5.45
CA PHE A 22 0.60 -4.68 -5.85
C PHE A 22 -0.45 -4.56 -6.95
N ASP A 23 -1.42 -3.66 -6.76
CA ASP A 23 -2.45 -3.29 -7.72
C ASP A 23 -2.42 -1.78 -7.95
N ARG A 24 -2.11 -1.37 -9.18
CA ARG A 24 -2.03 0.05 -9.56
C ARG A 24 -3.36 0.78 -9.38
N SER A 25 -4.50 0.09 -9.46
CA SER A 25 -5.83 0.71 -9.29
C SER A 25 -6.10 1.16 -7.85
N CYS A 26 -5.39 0.60 -6.86
CA CYS A 26 -5.48 0.98 -5.46
C CYS A 26 -4.57 2.17 -5.09
N LEU A 27 -3.74 2.66 -6.01
CA LEU A 27 -2.86 3.79 -5.76
C LEU A 27 -3.61 5.11 -5.98
N GLY A 28 -3.89 5.82 -4.88
CA GLY A 28 -4.38 7.19 -4.87
C GLY A 28 -3.26 8.21 -5.07
N THR A 29 -3.59 9.50 -5.10
CA THR A 29 -2.61 10.58 -5.34
C THR A 29 -1.55 10.72 -4.24
N ASN A 30 -1.83 10.20 -3.05
CA ASN A 30 -0.93 10.25 -1.90
C ASN A 30 -1.19 9.12 -0.88
N SER A 31 -1.80 8.02 -1.33
CA SER A 31 -2.20 6.88 -0.51
C SER A 31 -2.22 5.60 -1.34
N TYR A 32 -2.29 4.46 -0.66
CA TYR A 32 -2.52 3.17 -1.29
C TYR A 32 -3.60 2.42 -0.49
N ASP A 33 -4.69 2.05 -1.16
CA ASP A 33 -5.82 1.36 -0.54
C ASP A 33 -5.49 -0.12 -0.31
N VAL A 34 -5.92 -0.66 0.84
CA VAL A 34 -5.71 -2.06 1.23
C VAL A 34 -7.03 -2.81 1.37
N HIS A 35 -6.96 -4.14 1.36
CA HIS A 35 -8.12 -5.02 1.41
C HIS A 35 -8.21 -5.75 2.75
N LEU A 36 -9.44 -5.98 3.22
CA LEU A 36 -9.70 -6.78 4.41
C LEU A 36 -9.33 -8.25 4.17
N GLY A 37 -8.49 -8.81 5.05
CA GLY A 37 -8.11 -10.21 5.00
C GLY A 37 -9.23 -11.15 5.48
N LYS A 38 -9.12 -12.45 5.13
CA LYS A 38 -10.11 -13.48 5.46
C LYS A 38 -10.26 -13.79 6.96
N HIS A 39 -9.26 -13.46 7.77
CA HIS A 39 -9.18 -13.84 9.18
C HIS A 39 -9.31 -12.61 10.06
N LEU A 40 -10.22 -12.66 11.03
CA LEU A 40 -10.41 -11.62 12.04
C LEU A 40 -10.17 -12.20 13.43
N ALA A 41 -9.36 -11.53 14.24
CA ALA A 41 -9.15 -11.89 15.64
C ALA A 41 -10.05 -11.05 16.54
N CYS A 42 -10.76 -11.71 17.45
CA CYS A 42 -11.53 -11.05 18.51
C CYS A 42 -10.71 -11.06 19.80
N TYR A 43 -10.32 -9.89 20.27
CA TYR A 43 -9.71 -9.72 21.60
C TYR A 43 -10.83 -9.34 22.57
N LEU A 44 -11.04 -10.16 23.59
CA LEU A 44 -12.01 -9.95 24.68
C LEU A 44 -11.33 -9.25 25.87
#